data_AF-A0A349J6X5-F1
#
_entry.id   AF-A0A349J6X5-F1
#
_cell.length_a   1.000
_cell.length_b   1.000
_cell.length_c   1.000
_cell.angle_alpha   90.00
_cell.angle_beta   90.00
_cell.angle_gamma   90.00
#
_symmetry.space_group_name_H-M   'P 1'
#
loop_
_entity.id
_entity.type
_entity.pdbx_description
1 polymer ?
#
loop_
_entity_poly.entity_id
_entity_poly.type
_entity_poly.pdbx_seq_one_letter_code
_entity_poly.pdbx_strand_id
1 'polypeptide(L)'
;MKPATMSASASYPASVSADARRRLEAFWAGSSLGGRPALHITWKDATLSAEPWTGSSDPLVRDRDPAYQAHMARMSLRERCLAEAVLRTGIHFGSNIALLPALLGHPYGYTSGTAWIHPVEGIYDLPIP
;
A
#
# COMPACT_ATOMS: atom_id res chain seq x y z
N MET A 1 -4.08 35.22 -16.43
CA MET A 1 -3.91 34.68 -15.07
C MET A 1 -2.68 33.77 -15.10
N LYS A 2 -1.55 34.15 -14.49
CA LYS A 2 -0.32 33.33 -14.47
C LYS A 2 -0.46 32.25 -13.39
N PRO A 3 -0.11 30.98 -13.66
CA PRO A 3 -0.12 29.95 -12.62
C PRO A 3 0.98 30.24 -11.61
N ALA A 4 0.63 30.21 -10.32
CA ALA A 4 1.59 30.33 -9.24
C ALA A 4 2.50 29.09 -9.24
N THR A 5 3.79 29.31 -9.42
CA THR A 5 4.82 28.29 -9.27
C THR A 5 4.90 27.92 -7.78
N MET A 6 4.15 26.91 -7.35
CA MET A 6 4.31 26.34 -6.01
C MET A 6 5.59 25.49 -6.00
N SER A 7 6.61 26.00 -5.33
CA SER A 7 7.84 25.28 -5.00
C SER A 7 7.51 24.02 -4.20
N ALA A 8 7.69 22.85 -4.80
CA ALA A 8 7.47 21.56 -4.17
C ALA A 8 8.69 21.17 -3.32
N SER A 9 8.84 21.80 -2.15
CA SER A 9 9.70 21.29 -1.08
C SER A 9 9.12 21.65 0.28
N ALA A 10 7.90 21.18 0.56
CA ALA A 10 7.40 21.16 1.92
C ALA A 10 8.07 20.00 2.65
N SER A 11 9.27 20.23 3.18
CA SER A 11 9.81 19.43 4.27
C SER A 11 8.87 19.61 5.47
N TYR A 12 8.26 18.53 5.94
CA TYR A 12 7.42 18.58 7.13
C TYR A 12 8.26 19.07 8.32
N PRO A 13 7.73 19.98 9.16
CA PRO A 13 8.39 20.29 10.42
C PRO A 13 8.49 19.00 11.24
N ALA A 14 9.68 18.68 11.75
CA ALA A 14 9.95 17.46 12.51
C ALA A 14 9.02 17.26 13.74
N SER A 15 8.39 18.33 14.23
CA SER A 15 7.42 18.28 15.34
C SER A 15 6.07 17.68 14.95
N VAL A 16 5.62 17.85 13.71
CA VAL A 16 4.34 17.28 13.22
C VAL A 16 4.46 15.76 13.10
N SER A 17 5.65 15.24 12.76
CA SER A 17 5.86 13.80 12.63
C SER A 17 5.87 13.08 13.98
N ALA A 18 6.38 13.70 15.06
CA ALA A 18 6.49 13.06 16.36
C ALA A 18 5.14 12.86 17.07
N ASP A 19 4.27 13.89 17.11
CA ASP A 19 2.93 13.76 17.73
C ASP A 19 2.02 12.86 16.89
N ALA A 20 2.07 12.99 15.56
CA ALA A 20 1.38 12.09 14.64
C ALA A 20 1.80 10.63 14.84
N ARG A 21 3.10 10.39 14.96
CA ARG A 21 3.64 9.05 15.21
C ARG A 21 3.14 8.49 16.54
N ARG A 22 3.15 9.27 17.61
CA ARG A 22 2.64 8.84 18.92
C ARG A 22 1.16 8.50 18.89
N ARG A 23 0.35 9.27 18.16
CA ARG A 23 -1.09 9.01 18.00
C ARG A 23 -1.34 7.75 17.17
N LEU A 24 -0.56 7.56 16.12
CA LEU A 24 -0.61 6.36 15.29
C LEU A 24 -0.20 5.11 16.09
N GLU A 25 0.90 5.19 16.86
CA GLU A 25 1.35 4.12 17.76
C GLU A 25 0.30 3.78 18.81
N ALA A 26 -0.32 4.79 19.44
CA ALA A 26 -1.42 4.58 20.38
C ALA A 26 -2.61 3.87 19.74
N PHE A 27 -2.99 4.29 18.53
CA PHE A 27 -4.05 3.65 17.74
C PHE A 27 -3.75 2.18 17.45
N TRP A 28 -2.53 1.86 16.98
CA TRP A 28 -2.12 0.47 16.72
C TRP A 28 -2.10 -0.38 18.00
N ALA A 29 -1.86 0.23 19.16
CA ALA A 29 -1.95 -0.42 20.46
C ALA A 29 -3.40 -0.53 21.01
N GLY A 30 -4.41 -0.17 20.22
CA GLY A 30 -5.82 -0.21 20.64
C GLY A 30 -6.23 0.91 21.60
N SER A 31 -5.46 1.99 21.64
CA SER A 31 -5.70 3.16 22.52
C SER A 31 -5.81 4.46 21.69
N SER A 32 -6.21 5.54 22.34
CA SER A 32 -6.34 6.85 21.69
C SER A 32 -5.80 7.94 22.60
N LEU A 33 -4.87 8.76 22.11
CA LEU A 33 -4.38 9.91 22.86
C LEU A 33 -5.45 11.02 22.87
N GLY A 34 -5.98 11.32 24.05
CA GLY A 34 -6.92 12.44 24.26
C GLY A 34 -8.31 12.23 23.65
N GLY A 35 -8.76 10.98 23.49
CA GLY A 35 -10.13 10.65 23.04
C GLY A 35 -10.44 10.95 21.57
N ARG A 36 -9.45 11.36 20.76
CA ARG A 36 -9.60 11.57 19.33
C ARG A 36 -8.98 10.42 18.51
N PRO A 37 -9.74 9.76 17.60
CA PRO A 37 -9.18 8.73 16.74
C PRO A 37 -8.06 9.27 15.85
N ALA A 38 -7.10 8.41 15.50
CA ALA A 38 -6.04 8.76 14.57
C ALA A 38 -6.60 9.05 13.17
N LEU A 39 -6.21 10.18 12.57
CA LEU A 39 -6.67 10.58 11.24
C LEU A 39 -5.64 10.20 10.17
N HIS A 40 -5.87 9.07 9.50
CA HIS A 40 -5.06 8.64 8.37
C HIS A 40 -5.64 9.18 7.05
N ILE A 41 -5.18 10.37 6.64
CA ILE A 41 -5.57 11.00 5.37
C ILE A 41 -4.36 11.08 4.45
N THR A 42 -4.43 10.36 3.33
CA THR A 42 -3.49 10.51 2.21
C THR A 42 -4.17 11.26 1.07
N TRP A 43 -3.38 11.95 0.26
CA TRP A 43 -3.84 12.58 -0.97
C TRP A 43 -2.96 12.16 -2.13
N LYS A 44 -3.61 11.76 -3.22
CA LYS A 44 -2.93 11.45 -4.47
C LYS A 44 -2.61 12.77 -5.18
N ASP A 45 -1.34 13.13 -5.18
CA ASP A 45 -0.86 14.33 -5.88
C ASP A 45 -1.20 14.20 -7.37
N ALA A 46 -2.06 15.10 -7.88
CA ALA A 46 -2.52 15.08 -9.26
C ALA A 46 -1.41 15.38 -10.27
N THR A 47 -0.29 15.97 -9.81
CA THR A 47 0.90 16.21 -10.63
C THR A 47 1.84 15.02 -10.67
N LEU A 48 1.63 14.04 -9.78
CA LEU A 48 2.44 12.84 -9.73
C LEU A 48 2.03 11.90 -10.86
N SER A 49 2.77 11.98 -11.97
CA SER A 49 2.68 10.97 -13.03
C SER A 49 3.26 9.66 -12.52
N ALA A 50 2.47 8.58 -12.60
CA ALA A 50 2.99 7.25 -12.31
C ALA A 50 4.03 6.90 -13.37
N GLU A 51 5.25 6.62 -12.92
CA GLU A 51 6.29 6.09 -13.81
C GLU A 51 5.82 4.71 -14.29
N PRO A 52 5.71 4.46 -15.60
CA PRO A 52 5.20 3.19 -16.08
C PRO A 52 6.16 2.05 -15.75
N TRP A 53 5.62 0.90 -15.38
CA TRP A 53 6.39 -0.33 -15.29
C TRP A 53 6.81 -0.80 -16.68
N THR A 54 8.09 -1.16 -16.85
CA THR A 54 8.67 -1.55 -18.15
C THR A 54 8.92 -3.05 -18.32
N GLY A 55 8.68 -3.85 -17.26
CA GLY A 55 8.81 -5.30 -17.32
C GLY A 55 7.56 -5.98 -17.88
N SER A 56 7.37 -7.25 -17.53
CA SER A 56 6.25 -8.04 -18.06
C SER A 56 4.88 -7.40 -17.80
N SER A 57 4.02 -7.44 -18.81
CA SER A 57 2.60 -7.09 -18.69
C SER A 57 1.74 -8.24 -18.19
N ASP A 58 2.25 -9.49 -18.21
CA ASP A 58 1.60 -10.65 -17.61
C ASP A 58 1.51 -10.46 -16.09
N PRO A 59 0.29 -10.38 -15.53
CA PRO A 59 0.11 -10.14 -14.10
C PRO A 59 0.75 -11.19 -13.19
N LEU A 60 0.77 -12.48 -13.58
CA LEU A 60 1.33 -13.55 -12.75
C LEU A 60 2.86 -13.46 -12.71
N VAL A 61 3.48 -13.22 -13.87
CA VAL A 61 4.93 -13.03 -13.96
C VAL A 61 5.34 -11.79 -13.18
N ARG A 62 4.57 -10.70 -13.33
CA ARG A 62 4.82 -9.41 -12.70
C ARG A 62 4.70 -9.47 -11.18
N ASP A 63 3.69 -10.15 -10.63
CA ASP A 63 3.53 -10.31 -9.17
C ASP A 63 4.77 -10.94 -8.52
N ARG A 64 5.35 -11.94 -9.19
CA ARG A 64 6.52 -12.71 -8.74
C ARG A 64 7.84 -12.01 -9.00
N ASP A 65 7.84 -10.88 -9.71
CA ASP A 65 9.03 -10.12 -10.03
C ASP A 65 9.40 -9.17 -8.87
N PRO A 66 10.54 -9.38 -8.18
CA PRO A 66 10.96 -8.49 -7.10
C PRO A 66 11.18 -7.04 -7.55
N ALA A 67 11.59 -6.82 -8.80
CA ALA A 67 11.80 -5.49 -9.34
C ALA A 67 10.47 -4.74 -9.53
N TYR A 68 9.39 -5.44 -9.89
CA TYR A 68 8.06 -4.87 -9.92
C TYR A 68 7.60 -4.44 -8.52
N GLN A 69 7.79 -5.30 -7.52
CA GLN A 69 7.41 -4.99 -6.13
C GLN A 69 8.19 -3.78 -5.60
N ALA A 70 9.50 -3.71 -5.88
CA ALA A 70 10.33 -2.55 -5.54
C ALA A 70 9.85 -1.28 -6.27
N HIS A 71 9.50 -1.37 -7.54
CA HIS A 71 8.94 -0.25 -8.31
C HIS A 71 7.64 0.26 -7.68
N MET A 72 6.70 -0.63 -7.36
CA MET A 72 5.43 -0.27 -6.74
C MET A 72 5.61 0.32 -5.35
N ALA A 73 6.48 -0.24 -4.51
CA ALA A 73 6.82 0.32 -3.20
C ALA A 73 7.38 1.74 -3.33
N ARG A 74 8.29 1.97 -4.27
CA ARG A 74 8.82 3.32 -4.58
C ARG A 74 7.72 4.27 -5.00
N MET A 75 6.75 3.81 -5.81
CA MET A 75 5.62 4.63 -6.23
C MET A 75 4.68 4.98 -5.07
N SER A 76 4.41 4.05 -4.14
CA SER A 76 3.61 4.32 -2.93
C SER A 76 4.26 5.33 -1.99
N LEU A 77 5.60 5.38 -1.94
CA LEU A 77 6.34 6.37 -1.16
C LEU A 77 6.29 7.79 -1.74
N ARG A 78 5.82 7.96 -2.98
CA ARG A 78 5.65 9.29 -3.60
C ARG A 78 4.31 9.94 -3.24
N GLU A 79 3.44 9.25 -2.52
CA GLU A 79 2.19 9.82 -2.02
C GLU A 79 2.46 10.95 -1.00
N ARG A 80 1.51 11.87 -0.85
CA ARG A 80 1.59 12.92 0.17
C ARG A 80 0.62 12.62 1.31
N CYS A 81 1.12 12.71 2.54
CA CYS A 81 0.34 12.52 3.76
C CYS A 81 -0.21 13.86 4.24
N LEU A 82 -1.52 14.06 4.29
CA LEU A 82 -2.09 15.37 4.69
C LEU A 82 -2.22 15.55 6.22
N ALA A 83 -2.11 14.48 7.01
CA ALA A 83 -2.33 14.48 8.45
C ALA A 83 -1.41 13.48 9.19
N GLU A 84 -1.93 12.73 10.16
CA GLU A 84 -1.19 11.71 10.93
C GLU A 84 -0.87 10.45 10.11
N ALA A 85 -0.98 10.55 8.79
CA ALA A 85 -0.65 9.47 7.89
C ALA A 85 0.86 9.30 7.82
N VAL A 86 1.30 8.05 7.91
CA VAL A 86 2.67 7.64 7.65
C VAL A 86 2.66 6.89 6.34
N LEU A 87 3.65 7.18 5.48
CA LEU A 87 3.81 6.44 4.25
C LEU A 87 3.99 4.96 4.57
N ARG A 88 3.11 4.13 4.01
CA ARG A 88 3.22 2.69 4.07
C ARG A 88 3.56 2.16 2.70
N THR A 89 4.40 1.14 2.67
CA THR A 89 4.58 0.31 1.48
C THR A 89 3.95 -1.05 1.75
N GLY A 90 3.60 -1.76 0.69
CA GLY A 90 3.07 -3.11 0.77
C GLY A 90 3.55 -3.90 -0.43
N ILE A 91 3.38 -5.21 -0.35
CA ILE A 91 3.52 -6.08 -1.50
C ILE A 91 2.24 -5.92 -2.33
N HIS A 92 2.39 -5.51 -3.58
CA HIS A 92 1.29 -5.35 -4.53
C HIS A 92 1.13 -6.69 -5.25
N PHE A 93 0.40 -7.61 -4.65
CA PHE A 93 0.30 -9.01 -5.08
C PHE A 93 -1.14 -9.46 -5.21
N GLY A 94 -1.56 -9.81 -6.44
CA GLY A 94 -2.98 -9.96 -6.72
C GLY A 94 -3.74 -8.67 -6.41
N SER A 95 -5.04 -8.64 -6.68
CA SER A 95 -5.93 -7.58 -6.19
C SER A 95 -6.21 -7.73 -4.68
N ASN A 96 -5.16 -7.82 -3.84
CA ASN A 96 -5.16 -8.06 -2.38
C ASN A 96 -5.70 -9.42 -1.89
N ILE A 97 -6.41 -10.18 -2.70
CA ILE A 97 -7.07 -11.44 -2.29
C ILE A 97 -6.09 -12.63 -2.31
N ALA A 98 -5.06 -12.59 -3.16
CA ALA A 98 -4.22 -13.76 -3.45
C ALA A 98 -2.91 -13.82 -2.64
N LEU A 99 -2.52 -12.77 -1.91
CA LEU A 99 -1.21 -12.73 -1.24
C LEU A 99 -1.07 -13.83 -0.18
N LEU A 100 -2.02 -13.94 0.76
CA LEU A 100 -1.92 -14.94 1.84
C LEU A 100 -1.88 -16.38 1.28
N PRO A 101 -2.77 -16.79 0.36
CA PRO A 101 -2.68 -18.13 -0.22
C PRO A 101 -1.43 -18.35 -1.06
N ALA A 102 -0.94 -17.33 -1.79
CA ALA A 102 0.31 -17.42 -2.51
C ALA A 102 1.52 -17.63 -1.57
N LEU A 103 1.55 -16.96 -0.41
CA LEU A 103 2.58 -17.17 0.61
C LEU A 103 2.52 -18.58 1.22
N LEU A 104 1.33 -19.19 1.26
CA LEU A 104 1.13 -20.58 1.65
C LEU A 104 1.46 -21.58 0.51
N GLY A 105 1.94 -21.10 -0.63
CA GLY A 105 2.30 -21.93 -1.78
C GLY A 105 1.12 -22.38 -2.64
N HIS A 106 -0.09 -21.85 -2.42
CA HIS A 106 -1.24 -22.20 -3.24
C HIS A 106 -1.16 -21.55 -4.63
N PRO A 107 -1.48 -22.29 -5.70
CA PRO A 107 -1.53 -21.73 -7.03
C PRO A 107 -2.68 -20.72 -7.13
N TYR A 108 -2.44 -19.65 -7.88
CA TYR A 108 -3.43 -18.65 -8.23
C TYR A 108 -3.20 -18.23 -9.68
N GLY A 109 -4.24 -17.69 -10.31
CA GLY A 109 -4.23 -17.23 -11.69
C GLY A 109 -4.98 -15.92 -11.85
N TYR A 110 -4.98 -15.40 -13.08
CA TYR A 110 -5.72 -14.20 -13.43
C TYR A 110 -6.78 -14.53 -14.48
N THR A 111 -7.99 -14.01 -14.27
CA THR A 111 -9.08 -14.04 -15.26
C THR A 111 -9.64 -12.64 -15.36
N SER A 112 -9.62 -12.05 -16.57
CA SER A 112 -10.13 -10.70 -16.84
C SER A 112 -9.55 -9.61 -15.91
N GLY A 113 -8.27 -9.73 -15.57
CA GLY A 113 -7.57 -8.79 -14.68
C GLY A 113 -7.83 -8.99 -13.18
N THR A 114 -8.68 -9.96 -12.81
CA THR A 114 -8.94 -10.33 -11.42
C THR A 114 -8.11 -11.56 -11.04
N ALA A 115 -7.46 -11.51 -9.87
CA ALA A 115 -6.74 -12.65 -9.32
C ALA A 115 -7.72 -13.63 -8.67
N TRP A 116 -7.55 -14.92 -8.95
CA TRP A 116 -8.33 -16.02 -8.40
C TRP A 116 -7.40 -17.09 -7.87
N ILE A 117 -7.67 -17.59 -6.66
CA ILE A 117 -6.97 -18.73 -6.09
C ILE A 117 -7.58 -19.98 -6.71
N HIS A 118 -6.74 -20.93 -7.13
CA HIS A 118 -7.27 -22.22 -7.56
C HIS A 118 -7.97 -22.90 -6.37
N PRO A 119 -9.08 -23.64 -6.59
CA PRO A 119 -9.71 -24.41 -5.53
C PRO A 119 -8.66 -25.23 -4.77
N VAL A 120 -8.62 -25.06 -3.46
CA VAL A 120 -7.77 -25.85 -2.57
C VAL A 120 -8.62 -27.02 -2.09
N GLU A 121 -8.31 -28.23 -2.56
CA GLU A 121 -9.00 -29.44 -2.12
C GLU A 121 -8.86 -29.59 -0.60
N GLY A 122 -9.97 -29.86 0.08
CA GLY A 122 -10.00 -30.06 1.53
C GLY A 122 -9.76 -28.80 2.38
N ILE A 123 -9.83 -27.58 1.81
CA ILE A 123 -9.63 -26.34 2.60
C ILE A 123 -10.62 -26.18 3.76
N TYR A 124 -11.84 -26.71 3.59
CA TYR A 124 -12.87 -26.71 4.63
C TYR A 124 -12.67 -27.82 5.68
N ASP A 125 -11.78 -28.78 5.41
CA ASP A 125 -11.45 -29.87 6.32
C ASP A 125 -10.26 -29.52 7.23
N LEU A 126 -9.59 -28.39 6.96
CA LEU A 126 -8.50 -27.89 7.81
C LEU A 126 -9.07 -27.26 9.09
N PRO A 127 -8.50 -27.56 10.26
CA PRO A 127 -8.87 -26.87 11.50
C PRO A 127 -8.57 -25.37 11.38
N ILE A 128 -9.52 -24.53 11.80
CA ILE A 128 -9.28 -23.09 11.90
C ILE A 128 -8.23 -22.85 13.00
N PRO A 129 -7.19 -22.04 12.75
CA PRO A 129 -6.17 -21.70 13.74
C PRO A 129 -6.73 -21.06 15.02
#